data_AF-A0A962ZJP2-F1
#
_entry.id   AF-A0A962ZJP2-F1
#
_cell.length_a   1.000
_cell.length_b   1.000
_cell.length_c   1.000
_cell.angle_alpha   90.00
_cell.angle_beta   90.00
_cell.angle_gamma   90.00
#
_symmetry.space_group_name_H-M   'P 1'
#
loop_
_entity.id
_entity.type
_entity.pdbx_description
1 polymer ?
#
loop_
_entity_poly.entity_id
_entity_poly.type
_entity_poly.pdbx_seq_one_letter_code
_entity_poly.pdbx_strand_id
1 'polypeptide(L)'
;MRAPFLFAYILSAGLALWSLLAGNYEFLLYAVVTALLVGLVHSGDRRVGFHTWLLWGVNLWLVLHILGGLLPVGDGVLYSLVLVDLVGEPYAILKYDQVVHAYCYFIVTLLLWQVVSTARRTLRSGVLAGFTVLAAMGVGGGNEMIEFAATVLVPDT
;
A
#
# COMPACT_ATOMS: atom_id res chain seq x y z
N MET A 1 17.08 2.44 -14.53
CA MET A 1 15.95 2.32 -13.56
C MET A 1 16.21 3.32 -12.43
N ARG A 2 15.20 4.07 -11.98
CA ARG A 2 15.38 5.04 -10.88
C ARG A 2 15.58 4.29 -9.56
N ALA A 3 16.37 4.85 -8.64
CA ALA A 3 16.69 4.24 -7.35
C ALA A 3 15.45 3.76 -6.54
N PRO A 4 14.32 4.50 -6.49
CA PRO A 4 13.12 4.04 -5.79
C PRO A 4 12.58 2.71 -6.31
N PHE A 5 12.61 2.47 -7.63
CA PHE A 5 12.12 1.20 -8.20
C PHE A 5 13.05 0.05 -7.91
N LEU A 6 14.37 0.29 -8.01
CA LEU A 6 15.36 -0.74 -7.67
C LEU A 6 15.19 -1.18 -6.21
N PHE A 7 15.03 -0.22 -5.30
CA PHE A 7 14.77 -0.51 -3.89
C PHE A 7 13.49 -1.32 -3.70
N ALA A 8 12.39 -0.90 -4.32
CA ALA A 8 11.10 -1.60 -4.23
C ALA A 8 11.20 -3.06 -4.71
N TYR A 9 11.82 -3.30 -5.87
CA TYR A 9 11.99 -4.66 -6.38
C TYR A 9 12.88 -5.53 -5.51
N ILE A 10 13.99 -4.98 -4.99
CA ILE A 10 14.87 -5.72 -4.07
C ILE A 10 14.11 -6.07 -2.80
N LEU A 11 13.34 -5.14 -2.23
CA LEU A 11 12.55 -5.35 -1.02
C LEU A 11 11.47 -6.43 -1.25
N SER A 12 10.70 -6.33 -2.33
CA SER A 12 9.67 -7.32 -2.69
C SER A 12 10.27 -8.70 -2.96
N ALA A 13 11.42 -8.78 -3.65
CA ALA A 13 12.11 -10.04 -3.89
C ALA A 13 12.67 -10.65 -2.59
N GLY A 14 13.21 -9.81 -1.70
CA GLY A 14 13.65 -10.24 -0.37
C GLY A 14 12.51 -10.78 0.48
N LEU A 15 11.36 -10.10 0.48
CA LEU A 15 10.15 -10.58 1.16
C LEU A 15 9.69 -11.91 0.58
N ALA A 16 9.58 -12.03 -0.74
CA ALA A 16 9.16 -13.27 -1.40
C ALA A 16 10.09 -14.44 -1.05
N LEU A 17 11.41 -14.23 -1.08
CA LEU A 17 12.39 -15.24 -0.72
C LEU A 17 12.26 -15.66 0.75
N TRP A 18 12.14 -14.69 1.66
CA TRP A 18 11.94 -14.98 3.08
C TRP A 18 10.64 -15.76 3.32
N SER A 19 9.54 -15.35 2.70
CA SER A 19 8.23 -16.03 2.82
C SER A 19 8.28 -17.48 2.34
N LEU A 20 8.97 -17.75 1.23
CA LEU A 20 9.19 -19.11 0.73
C LEU A 20 10.02 -19.96 1.71
N LEU A 21 11.08 -19.39 2.29
CA LEU A 21 11.93 -20.09 3.25
C LEU A 21 11.22 -20.33 4.59
N ALA A 22 10.36 -19.40 5.01
CA ALA A 22 9.57 -19.49 6.23
C ALA A 22 8.29 -20.33 6.08
N GLY A 23 7.92 -20.73 4.86
CA GLY A 23 6.64 -21.40 4.58
C GLY A 23 5.41 -20.51 4.78
N ASN A 24 5.59 -19.18 4.79
CA ASN A 24 4.51 -18.22 5.04
C ASN A 24 3.85 -17.80 3.71
N TYR A 25 2.81 -18.53 3.32
CA TYR A 25 2.11 -18.31 2.05
C TYR A 25 1.29 -17.02 2.01
N GLU A 26 0.82 -16.52 3.16
CA GLU A 26 0.14 -15.23 3.26
C GLU A 26 1.10 -14.09 2.87
N PHE A 27 2.29 -14.06 3.47
CA PHE A 27 3.30 -13.06 3.12
C PHE A 27 3.88 -13.25 1.72
N LEU A 28 3.85 -14.47 1.17
CA LEU A 28 4.20 -14.70 -0.22
C LEU A 28 3.18 -14.04 -1.17
N LEU A 29 1.88 -14.16 -0.88
CA LEU A 29 0.83 -13.48 -1.63
C LEU A 29 1.02 -11.95 -1.57
N TYR A 30 1.29 -11.40 -0.38
CA TYR A 30 1.58 -9.97 -0.22
C TYR A 30 2.81 -9.51 -1.01
N ALA A 31 3.88 -10.32 -1.04
CA ALA A 31 5.06 -10.02 -1.84
C ALA A 31 4.75 -9.97 -3.34
N VAL A 32 3.93 -10.91 -3.84
CA VAL A 32 3.49 -10.95 -5.24
C VAL A 32 2.62 -9.72 -5.57
N VAL A 33 1.61 -9.42 -4.75
CA VAL A 33 0.74 -8.25 -4.95
C VAL A 33 1.57 -6.96 -4.94
N THR A 34 2.48 -6.82 -3.98
CA THR A 34 3.38 -5.66 -3.90
C THR A 34 4.24 -5.54 -5.16
N ALA A 35 4.82 -6.64 -5.65
CA ALA A 35 5.62 -6.62 -6.88
C ALA A 35 4.79 -6.21 -8.11
N LEU A 36 3.53 -6.65 -8.19
CA LEU A 36 2.59 -6.24 -9.25
C LEU A 36 2.29 -4.74 -9.17
N LEU A 37 2.02 -4.20 -7.98
CA LEU A 37 1.77 -2.78 -7.77
C LEU A 37 2.99 -1.92 -8.11
N VAL A 38 4.20 -2.34 -7.68
CA VAL A 38 5.46 -1.68 -8.05
C VAL A 38 5.65 -1.72 -9.57
N GLY A 39 5.36 -2.85 -10.22
CA GLY A 39 5.36 -2.99 -11.68
C GLY A 39 4.40 -2.01 -12.37
N LEU A 40 3.20 -1.86 -11.85
CA LEU A 40 2.20 -0.92 -12.36
C LEU A 40 2.70 0.52 -12.25
N VAL A 41 3.18 0.95 -11.08
CA VAL A 41 3.72 2.31 -10.87
C VAL A 41 4.93 2.56 -11.77
N HIS A 42 5.84 1.60 -11.89
CA HIS A 42 7.03 1.71 -12.75
C HIS A 42 6.64 1.82 -14.24
N SER A 43 5.63 1.07 -14.69
CA SER A 43 5.12 1.18 -16.05
C SER A 43 4.51 2.57 -16.32
N GLY A 44 3.78 3.11 -15.35
CA GLY A 44 3.19 4.45 -15.41
C GLY A 44 4.22 5.58 -15.40
N ASP A 45 5.33 5.40 -14.68
CA ASP A 45 6.38 6.43 -14.53
C ASP A 45 6.96 6.88 -15.88
N ARG A 46 7.09 5.96 -16.85
CA ARG A 46 7.60 6.30 -18.19
C ARG A 46 6.70 7.27 -18.95
N ARG A 47 5.40 7.28 -18.63
CA ARG A 47 4.40 8.14 -19.30
C ARG A 47 4.10 9.41 -18.49
N VAL A 48 4.03 9.30 -17.17
CA VAL A 48 3.63 10.40 -16.29
C VAL A 48 4.83 11.18 -15.74
N GLY A 49 5.97 10.52 -15.55
CA GLY A 49 7.14 11.11 -14.91
C GLY A 49 6.90 11.45 -13.45
N PHE A 50 6.58 10.45 -12.63
CA PHE A 50 6.21 10.68 -11.23
C PHE A 50 7.36 11.36 -10.46
N HIS A 51 6.99 12.28 -9.57
CA HIS A 51 7.98 12.95 -8.73
C HIS A 51 8.73 11.95 -7.84
N THR A 52 10.06 12.07 -7.76
CA THR A 52 10.92 11.10 -7.03
C THR A 52 10.51 10.90 -5.59
N TRP A 53 10.07 11.98 -4.91
CA TRP A 53 9.67 11.92 -3.51
C TRP A 53 8.40 11.08 -3.31
N LEU A 54 7.46 11.05 -4.27
CA LEU A 54 6.28 10.19 -4.19
C LEU A 54 6.64 8.72 -4.32
N LEU A 55 7.61 8.40 -5.17
CA LEU A 55 8.12 7.03 -5.31
C LEU A 55 8.82 6.57 -4.01
N TRP A 56 9.52 7.47 -3.32
CA TRP A 56 10.02 7.19 -1.98
C TRP A 56 8.90 7.08 -0.94
N GLY A 57 7.81 7.84 -1.10
CA GLY A 57 6.62 7.68 -0.27
C GLY A 57 5.98 6.29 -0.41
N VAL A 58 5.91 5.76 -1.64
CA VAL A 58 5.49 4.37 -1.88
C VAL A 58 6.43 3.39 -1.17
N ASN A 59 7.74 3.59 -1.25
CA ASN A 59 8.70 2.74 -0.56
C ASN A 59 8.58 2.80 0.97
N LEU A 60 8.32 3.99 1.53
CA LEU A 60 8.06 4.12 2.97
C LEU A 60 6.81 3.33 3.35
N TRP A 61 5.75 3.39 2.55
CA TRP A 61 4.57 2.54 2.75
C TRP A 61 4.92 1.05 2.68
N LEU A 62 5.67 0.59 1.67
CA LEU A 62 6.10 -0.83 1.58
C LEU A 62 6.79 -1.28 2.87
N VAL A 63 7.74 -0.49 3.37
CA VAL A 63 8.48 -0.81 4.60
C VAL A 63 7.55 -0.83 5.80
N LEU A 64 6.73 0.20 6.00
CA LEU A 64 5.79 0.27 7.12
C LEU A 64 4.77 -0.87 7.10
N HIS A 65 4.33 -1.28 5.92
CA HIS A 65 3.36 -2.34 5.72
C HIS A 65 3.96 -3.71 6.05
N ILE A 66 5.19 -3.98 5.59
CA ILE A 66 5.95 -5.19 5.95
C ILE A 66 6.19 -5.25 7.45
N LEU A 67 6.63 -4.15 8.07
CA LEU A 67 6.86 -4.09 9.51
C LEU A 67 5.56 -4.28 10.31
N GLY A 68 4.44 -3.75 9.81
CA GLY A 68 3.11 -3.90 10.41
C GLY A 68 2.71 -5.35 10.64
N GLY A 69 2.95 -6.20 9.64
CA GLY A 69 2.61 -7.61 9.70
C GLY A 69 3.69 -8.51 10.32
N LEU A 70 4.96 -8.12 10.28
CA LEU A 70 6.07 -8.97 10.76
C LEU A 70 6.48 -8.73 12.20
N LEU A 71 6.31 -7.52 12.74
CA LEU A 71 6.77 -7.21 14.08
C LEU A 71 5.75 -7.69 15.13
N PRO A 72 6.10 -8.66 15.99
CA PRO A 72 5.22 -9.10 17.06
C PRO A 72 5.10 -8.01 18.13
N VAL A 73 3.88 -7.75 18.59
CA VAL A 73 3.55 -6.79 19.65
C VAL A 73 2.48 -7.38 20.55
N GLY A 74 2.84 -7.75 21.78
CA GLY A 74 1.94 -8.45 22.69
C GLY A 74 1.51 -9.80 22.13
N ASP A 75 0.20 -10.04 22.10
CA ASP A 75 -0.40 -11.28 21.56
C ASP A 75 -0.66 -11.23 20.05
N GLY A 76 -0.30 -10.14 19.38
CA GLY A 76 -0.53 -9.95 17.94
C GLY A 76 0.69 -9.37 17.23
N VAL A 77 0.41 -8.69 16.12
CA VAL A 77 1.42 -7.99 15.32
C VAL A 77 1.26 -6.49 15.45
N LEU A 78 2.22 -5.72 14.93
CA LEU A 78 2.22 -4.27 15.00
C LEU A 78 0.91 -3.65 14.44
N TYR A 79 0.26 -4.28 13.47
CA TYR A 79 -1.07 -3.83 13.00
C TYR A 79 -2.15 -3.80 14.07
N SER A 80 -2.11 -4.73 15.03
CA SER A 80 -3.09 -4.82 16.11
C SER A 80 -2.89 -3.73 17.17
N LEU A 81 -1.77 -3.01 17.15
CA LEU A 81 -1.45 -1.98 18.15
C LEU A 81 -2.39 -0.78 18.04
N VAL A 82 -3.17 -0.54 19.10
CA VAL A 82 -3.92 0.70 19.31
C VAL A 82 -2.94 1.79 19.75
N LEU A 83 -2.75 2.82 18.92
CA LEU A 83 -1.79 3.91 19.22
C LEU A 83 -2.37 4.90 20.23
N VAL A 84 -3.66 5.20 20.10
CA VAL A 84 -4.39 6.10 20.98
C VAL A 84 -5.76 5.49 21.22
N ASP A 85 -6.02 5.09 22.45
CA ASP A 85 -7.32 4.55 22.83
C ASP A 85 -8.33 5.67 23.07
N LEU A 86 -9.20 5.92 22.08
CA LEU A 86 -10.24 6.95 22.15
C LEU A 86 -11.64 6.39 22.43
N VAL A 87 -11.90 5.13 22.07
CA VAL A 87 -13.25 4.54 22.04
C VAL A 87 -13.30 3.18 22.77
N GLY A 88 -12.17 2.47 22.90
CA GLY A 88 -12.12 1.12 23.45
C GLY A 88 -12.58 0.02 22.48
N GLU A 89 -12.28 -1.22 22.85
CA GLU A 89 -12.69 -2.42 22.10
C GLU A 89 -14.24 -2.65 22.17
N PRO A 90 -14.87 -3.23 21.13
CA PRO A 90 -14.30 -3.76 19.89
C PRO A 90 -14.10 -2.71 18.78
N TYR A 91 -14.37 -1.44 19.08
CA TYR A 91 -14.39 -0.33 18.11
C TYR A 91 -13.15 0.55 18.22
N ALA A 92 -12.03 0.00 18.68
CA ALA A 92 -10.81 0.75 18.85
C ALA A 92 -10.38 1.36 17.51
N ILE A 93 -10.23 2.68 17.50
CA ILE A 93 -9.79 3.48 16.36
C ILE A 93 -8.34 3.96 16.61
N LEU A 94 -7.70 4.46 15.56
CA LEU A 94 -6.28 4.84 15.53
C LEU A 94 -5.34 3.68 15.84
N LYS A 95 -5.62 2.51 15.24
CA LYS A 95 -4.66 1.41 15.17
C LYS A 95 -3.49 1.79 14.24
N TYR A 96 -2.32 1.20 14.46
CA TYR A 96 -1.17 1.35 13.55
C TYR A 96 -1.58 1.07 12.10
N ASP A 97 -2.40 0.04 11.88
CA ASP A 97 -3.02 -0.28 10.60
C ASP A 97 -3.67 0.92 9.91
N GLN A 98 -4.58 1.60 10.62
CA GLN A 98 -5.33 2.72 10.07
C GLN A 98 -4.42 3.91 9.73
N VAL A 99 -3.33 4.10 10.48
CA VAL A 99 -2.34 5.15 10.21
C VAL A 99 -1.54 4.82 8.95
N VAL A 100 -1.08 3.57 8.79
CA VAL A 100 -0.36 3.12 7.59
C VAL A 100 -1.25 3.20 6.36
N HIS A 101 -2.52 2.82 6.48
CA HIS A 101 -3.50 2.93 5.39
C HIS A 101 -3.80 4.38 5.02
N ALA A 102 -4.02 5.26 6.01
CA ALA A 102 -4.21 6.69 5.75
C ALA A 102 -2.99 7.30 5.02
N TYR A 103 -1.77 6.96 5.44
CA TYR A 103 -0.55 7.37 4.76
C TYR A 103 -0.47 6.82 3.33
N CYS A 104 -0.71 5.53 3.15
CA CYS A 104 -0.70 4.86 1.84
C CYS A 104 -1.63 5.55 0.87
N TYR A 105 -2.90 5.70 1.24
CA TYR A 105 -3.92 6.26 0.37
C TYR A 105 -3.72 7.74 0.12
N PHE A 106 -3.08 8.47 1.03
CA PHE A 106 -2.61 9.82 0.76
C PHE A 106 -1.55 9.84 -0.36
N ILE A 107 -0.51 9.00 -0.28
CA ILE A 107 0.51 8.91 -1.33
C ILE A 107 -0.07 8.44 -2.67
N VAL A 108 -0.95 7.43 -2.65
CA VAL A 108 -1.67 6.95 -3.85
C VAL A 108 -2.52 8.05 -4.45
N THR A 109 -3.24 8.84 -3.65
CA THR A 109 -4.03 9.98 -4.12
C THR A 109 -3.14 10.99 -4.87
N LEU A 110 -1.94 11.29 -4.35
CA LEU A 110 -1.02 12.20 -5.02
C LEU A 110 -0.42 11.63 -6.31
N LEU A 111 -0.16 10.32 -6.36
CA LEU A 111 0.23 9.63 -7.60
C LEU A 111 -0.89 9.70 -8.64
N LEU A 112 -2.11 9.36 -8.25
CA LEU A 112 -3.28 9.41 -9.12
C LEU A 112 -3.59 10.83 -9.59
N TRP A 113 -3.34 11.84 -8.75
CA TRP A 113 -3.42 13.24 -9.17
C TRP A 113 -2.45 13.54 -10.32
N GLN A 114 -1.21 13.05 -10.27
CA GLN A 114 -0.25 13.22 -11.37
C GLN A 114 -0.71 12.53 -12.65
N VAL A 115 -1.34 11.35 -12.53
CA VAL A 115 -1.95 10.66 -13.68
C VAL A 115 -3.11 11.47 -14.24
N VAL A 116 -4.12 11.78 -13.43
CA VAL A 116 -5.36 12.45 -13.85
C VAL A 116 -5.09 13.88 -14.33
N SER A 117 -4.11 14.57 -13.74
CA SER A 117 -3.74 15.92 -14.16
C SER A 117 -3.09 15.99 -15.53
N THR A 118 -2.62 14.87 -16.11
CA THR A 118 -2.24 14.83 -17.53
C THR A 118 -3.42 15.11 -18.47
N ALA A 119 -4.66 14.83 -18.03
CA ALA A 119 -5.89 15.14 -18.75
C ALA A 119 -6.39 16.60 -18.52
N ARG A 120 -5.62 17.46 -17.83
CA ARG A 120 -6.00 18.87 -17.54
C ARG A 120 -6.36 19.72 -18.74
N ARG A 121 -5.98 19.32 -19.94
CA ARG A 121 -6.30 20.08 -21.17
C ARG A 121 -7.80 20.17 -21.43
N THR A 122 -8.63 19.29 -20.85
CA THR A 122 -10.06 19.19 -21.18
C THR A 122 -11.02 19.42 -20.02
N LEU A 123 -10.56 19.34 -18.75
CA LEU A 123 -11.44 19.35 -17.58
C LEU A 123 -11.04 20.39 -16.52
N ARG A 124 -12.03 20.95 -15.82
CA ARG A 124 -11.82 21.88 -14.69
C ARG A 124 -11.14 21.15 -13.52
N SER A 125 -10.33 21.88 -12.75
CA SER A 125 -9.54 21.31 -11.65
C SER A 125 -10.38 20.60 -10.57
N GLY A 126 -11.59 21.09 -10.27
CA GLY A 126 -12.49 20.43 -9.30
C GLY A 126 -13.00 19.06 -9.77
N VAL A 127 -13.28 18.91 -11.07
CA VAL A 127 -13.70 17.62 -11.65
C VAL A 127 -12.56 16.60 -11.59
N LEU A 128 -11.35 17.04 -11.92
CA LEU A 128 -10.16 16.20 -11.82
C LEU A 128 -9.90 15.77 -10.36
N ALA A 129 -10.05 16.68 -9.40
CA ALA A 129 -9.90 16.35 -7.98
C ALA A 129 -10.94 15.31 -7.55
N GLY A 130 -12.20 15.46 -7.97
CA GLY A 130 -13.24 14.46 -7.74
C GLY A 130 -12.88 13.09 -8.30
N PHE A 131 -12.41 13.01 -9.56
CA PHE A 131 -11.96 11.74 -10.13
C PHE A 131 -10.75 11.15 -9.42
N THR A 132 -9.81 11.97 -8.96
CA THR A 132 -8.66 11.50 -8.18
C THR A 132 -9.09 10.88 -6.86
N VAL A 133 -10.02 11.52 -6.14
CA VAL A 133 -10.55 10.97 -4.87
C VAL A 133 -11.28 9.65 -5.11
N LEU A 134 -12.17 9.59 -6.11
CA LEU A 134 -12.89 8.35 -6.43
C LEU A 134 -11.95 7.23 -6.86
N ALA A 135 -10.91 7.54 -7.65
CA ALA A 135 -9.90 6.56 -8.04
C ALA A 135 -9.08 6.07 -6.84
N ALA A 136 -8.70 6.95 -5.92
CA ALA A 136 -7.97 6.57 -4.70
C ALA A 136 -8.84 5.70 -3.78
N MET A 137 -10.11 6.03 -3.61
CA MET A 137 -11.08 5.19 -2.89
C MET A 137 -11.23 3.82 -3.53
N GLY A 138 -11.27 3.75 -4.87
CA GLY A 138 -11.32 2.48 -5.61
C GLY A 138 -10.07 1.61 -5.39
N VAL A 139 -8.87 2.22 -5.35
CA VAL A 139 -7.64 1.50 -5.02
C VAL A 139 -7.70 0.95 -3.59
N GLY A 140 -8.19 1.74 -2.63
CA GLY A 140 -8.37 1.28 -1.26
C GLY A 140 -9.36 0.15 -1.12
N GLY A 141 -10.53 0.25 -1.75
CA GLY A 141 -11.49 -0.85 -1.78
C GLY A 141 -10.92 -2.12 -2.42
N GLY A 142 -10.09 -1.98 -3.46
CA GLY A 142 -9.37 -3.11 -4.06
C GLY A 142 -8.35 -3.76 -3.13
N ASN A 143 -7.64 -2.97 -2.31
CA ASN A 143 -6.72 -3.50 -1.30
C ASN A 143 -7.45 -4.34 -0.26
N GLU A 144 -8.54 -3.82 0.31
CA GLU A 144 -9.37 -4.54 1.30
C GLU A 144 -9.91 -5.86 0.72
N MET A 145 -10.31 -5.87 -0.55
CA MET A 145 -10.76 -7.10 -1.22
C MET A 145 -9.65 -8.15 -1.31
N ILE A 146 -8.40 -7.73 -1.57
CA ILE A 146 -7.24 -8.62 -1.64
C ILE A 146 -6.91 -9.17 -0.26
N GLU A 147 -6.88 -8.32 0.76
CA GLU A 147 -6.62 -8.73 2.15
C GLU A 147 -7.70 -9.69 2.65
N PHE A 148 -8.97 -9.36 2.44
CA PHE A 148 -10.08 -10.25 2.77
C PHE A 148 -9.99 -11.60 2.02
N ALA A 149 -9.63 -11.57 0.73
CA ALA A 149 -9.43 -12.80 -0.04
C ALA A 149 -8.26 -13.63 0.50
N ALA A 150 -7.17 -13.00 0.95
CA ALA A 150 -6.04 -13.69 1.57
C ALA A 150 -6.50 -14.46 2.82
N THR A 151 -7.25 -13.81 3.71
CA THR A 151 -7.79 -14.42 4.93
C THR A 151 -8.77 -15.56 4.65
N VAL A 152 -9.57 -15.47 3.59
CA VAL A 152 -10.55 -16.53 3.24
C VAL A 152 -9.91 -17.71 2.52
N LEU A 153 -8.91 -17.47 1.67
CA LEU A 153 -8.34 -18.48 0.76
C LEU A 153 -7.12 -19.21 1.32
N VAL A 154 -6.45 -18.67 2.34
CA VAL A 154 -5.29 -19.28 2.99
C VAL A 154 -5.76 -19.82 4.35
N PRO A 155 -6.05 -21.13 4.47
CA PRO A 155 -6.45 -21.72 5.75
C PRO A 155 -5.27 -21.71 6.72
N ASP A 156 -5.55 -21.53 8.02
CA ASP A 156 -4.60 -21.56 9.14
C ASP A 156 -3.70 -20.32 9.35
N THR A 157 -4.21 -19.12 9.06
CA THR A 157 -3.71 -17.87 9.69
C THR A 157 -4.69 -17.31 10.71
#